data_AF-A0A822Z8Y3-F1
#
_entry.id   AF-A0A822Z8Y3-F1
#
_cell.length_a   1.000
_cell.length_b   1.000
_cell.length_c   1.000
_cell.angle_alpha   90.00
_cell.angle_beta   90.00
_cell.angle_gamma   90.00
#
_symmetry.space_group_name_H-M   'P 1'
#
loop_
_entity.id
_entity.type
_entity.pdbx_description
1 polymer ?
#
loop_
_entity_poly.entity_id
_entity_poly.type
_entity_poly.pdbx_seq_one_letter_code
_entity_poly.pdbx_strand_id
1 'polypeptide(L)'
;MASINLSSHTVIFSSQCRKFNCFNGLHSMNTFNANGITSDLAFANLSRKPCLRLKGDYKARATLVSGEGGLLSYPEGNADVGQSSLIDREREKGVEMQPDAVAFGTLATDVASTSDDVFVNKDELDLDYPTEGFSSIPEAIEDIRQGKLVIVVDDEDRENEGDLIMAASLVTTATMAFIVKHGTGIVCVSMKGEDLERLELPLMVATKENDEKLCTAFTVSVDAKHGTTTGVSAHDRATTVLALASKDSKPEDFNRPGHIFPLKYREGGVLKRAGHTEASVDLAVLAGLDPVAILCEIVDDDGSMARLPKLRQFAQRENLKIISIADLIRYRRKRDKLVERASAAPLPLAWGAFRAYCYKSLLDGMEHIAMVKVRSGIEVFMHMHFLFFFHIL
;
A
#
# COMPACT_ATOMS: atom_id res chain seq x y z
N MET A 1 -10.89 -33.94 12.48
CA MET A 1 -12.32 -34.23 12.20
C MET A 1 -13.12 -33.11 12.87
N ALA A 2 -13.99 -32.33 12.23
CA ALA A 2 -14.73 -32.42 10.97
C ALA A 2 -14.91 -30.97 10.44
N SER A 3 -14.63 -30.67 9.17
CA SER A 3 -15.43 -30.83 7.93
C SER A 3 -16.05 -29.51 7.47
N ILE A 4 -15.53 -29.03 6.34
CA ILE A 4 -15.98 -27.90 5.52
C ILE A 4 -17.27 -28.31 4.79
N ASN A 5 -18.23 -27.40 4.67
CA ASN A 5 -19.30 -27.49 3.67
C ASN A 5 -19.48 -26.13 2.99
N LEU A 6 -19.11 -26.06 1.72
CA LEU A 6 -19.57 -25.03 0.78
C LEU A 6 -20.81 -25.58 0.06
N SER A 7 -21.88 -24.79 0.01
CA SER A 7 -22.96 -25.00 -0.95
C SER A 7 -23.29 -23.70 -1.67
N SER A 8 -23.03 -23.72 -2.98
CA SER A 8 -23.42 -22.75 -3.99
C SER A 8 -24.94 -22.71 -4.20
N HIS A 9 -25.50 -21.50 -4.34
CA HIS A 9 -26.82 -21.31 -4.96
C HIS A 9 -26.71 -20.35 -6.15
N THR A 10 -26.78 -20.93 -7.34
CA THR A 10 -27.06 -20.27 -8.61
C THR A 10 -28.56 -19.93 -8.66
N VAL A 11 -28.90 -18.67 -8.88
CA VAL A 11 -30.27 -18.27 -9.27
C VAL A 11 -30.24 -17.85 -10.73
N ILE A 12 -31.01 -18.58 -11.53
CA ILE A 12 -31.23 -18.40 -12.96
C ILE A 12 -32.23 -17.25 -13.14
N PHE A 13 -31.86 -16.23 -13.91
CA PHE A 13 -32.82 -15.31 -14.53
C PHE A 13 -32.91 -15.61 -16.02
N SER A 14 -34.12 -15.92 -16.47
CA SER A 14 -34.50 -16.00 -17.88
C SER A 14 -34.82 -14.61 -18.41
N SER A 15 -34.22 -14.23 -19.53
CA SER A 15 -34.78 -13.15 -20.36
C SER A 15 -34.42 -13.36 -21.83
N GLN A 16 -35.44 -13.17 -22.65
CA GLN A 16 -35.52 -13.49 -24.07
C GLN A 16 -34.42 -12.91 -24.94
N CYS A 17 -33.95 -13.78 -25.83
CA CYS A 17 -33.07 -13.48 -26.95
C CYS A 17 -33.86 -12.77 -28.06
N ARG A 18 -33.47 -11.55 -28.45
CA ARG A 18 -33.79 -10.97 -29.76
C ARG A 18 -32.50 -10.67 -30.50
N LYS A 19 -32.29 -11.43 -31.57
CA LYS A 19 -31.28 -11.24 -32.62
C LYS A 19 -31.44 -9.86 -33.27
N PHE A 20 -30.33 -9.19 -33.60
CA PHE A 20 -30.17 -8.51 -34.89
C PHE A 20 -28.70 -8.52 -35.32
N ASN A 21 -28.49 -8.86 -36.59
CA ASN A 21 -27.21 -9.05 -37.28
C ASN A 21 -26.57 -7.73 -37.75
N CYS A 22 -25.26 -7.82 -37.98
CA CYS A 22 -24.34 -6.89 -38.65
C CYS A 22 -24.89 -6.19 -39.91
N PHE A 23 -24.37 -5.00 -40.24
CA PHE A 23 -23.52 -4.78 -41.43
C PHE A 23 -22.92 -3.35 -41.51
N ASN A 24 -21.77 -3.31 -42.20
CA ASN A 24 -20.82 -2.25 -42.58
C ASN A 24 -21.31 -0.85 -42.95
N GLY A 25 -20.39 0.12 -42.79
CA GLY A 25 -19.91 0.89 -43.95
C GLY A 25 -20.05 2.42 -43.91
N LEU A 26 -18.90 3.11 -43.86
CA LEU A 26 -18.51 4.30 -44.64
C LEU A 26 -19.57 5.34 -45.05
N HIS A 27 -19.46 6.57 -44.55
CA HIS A 27 -18.91 7.74 -45.28
C HIS A 27 -19.24 9.06 -44.55
N SER A 28 -18.30 9.99 -44.63
CA SER A 28 -18.43 11.39 -44.21
C SER A 28 -19.51 12.14 -44.98
N MET A 29 -20.19 13.08 -44.33
CA MET A 29 -20.50 14.38 -44.93
C MET A 29 -20.53 15.46 -43.85
N ASN A 30 -19.79 16.54 -44.13
CA ASN A 30 -19.88 17.83 -43.49
C ASN A 30 -21.27 18.46 -43.73
N THR A 31 -21.83 19.07 -42.70
CA THR A 31 -22.69 20.26 -42.85
C THR A 31 -22.38 21.25 -41.74
N PHE A 32 -21.69 22.32 -42.13
CA PHE A 32 -21.70 23.59 -41.42
C PHE A 32 -23.14 24.13 -41.39
N ASN A 33 -23.58 24.66 -40.25
CA ASN A 33 -24.44 25.85 -40.28
C ASN A 33 -24.19 26.75 -39.07
N ALA A 34 -24.25 28.05 -39.34
CA ALA A 34 -23.76 29.13 -38.52
C ALA A 34 -24.89 29.81 -37.70
N ASN A 35 -24.47 30.40 -36.57
CA ASN A 35 -25.02 31.58 -35.89
C ASN A 35 -26.48 31.54 -35.33
N GLY A 36 -26.57 31.72 -34.00
CA GLY A 36 -27.28 32.89 -33.45
C GLY A 36 -28.52 32.68 -32.56
N ILE A 37 -28.30 32.75 -31.24
CA ILE A 37 -29.03 33.57 -30.23
C ILE A 37 -30.46 33.18 -29.77
N THR A 38 -30.51 32.76 -28.48
CA THR A 38 -31.47 32.95 -27.36
C THR A 38 -32.95 32.53 -27.44
N SER A 39 -33.41 31.77 -26.43
CA SER A 39 -34.28 32.29 -25.35
C SER A 39 -34.56 31.24 -24.26
N ASP A 40 -34.63 31.73 -23.02
CA ASP A 40 -35.05 31.02 -21.81
C ASP A 40 -36.48 30.47 -21.91
N LEU A 41 -36.69 29.28 -21.34
CA LEU A 41 -37.98 28.89 -20.76
C LEU A 41 -37.73 27.94 -19.57
N ALA A 42 -38.01 28.45 -18.38
CA ALA A 42 -38.01 27.71 -17.13
C ALA A 42 -39.21 26.75 -17.06
N PHE A 43 -38.98 25.54 -16.52
CA PHE A 43 -40.00 24.81 -15.78
C PHE A 43 -39.36 24.16 -14.54
N ALA A 44 -39.77 24.66 -13.38
CA ALA A 44 -39.60 23.98 -12.11
C ALA A 44 -40.67 22.88 -11.98
N ASN A 45 -40.33 21.69 -11.49
CA ASN A 45 -40.91 21.17 -10.25
C ASN A 45 -40.32 19.83 -9.76
N LEU A 46 -39.95 19.87 -8.48
CA LEU A 46 -40.10 18.90 -7.40
C LEU A 46 -40.00 17.39 -7.68
N SER A 47 -38.96 16.78 -7.11
CA SER A 47 -39.15 15.62 -6.22
C SER A 47 -38.13 15.65 -5.06
N ARG A 48 -38.59 16.13 -3.90
CA ARG A 48 -37.89 16.00 -2.60
C ARG A 48 -38.11 14.58 -2.06
N LYS A 49 -37.05 13.92 -1.59
CA LYS A 49 -37.11 12.84 -0.59
C LYS A 49 -36.44 13.32 0.71
N PRO A 50 -37.01 13.09 1.90
CA PRO A 50 -36.53 13.67 3.14
C PRO A 50 -35.33 12.92 3.74
N CYS A 51 -34.38 13.69 4.25
CA CYS A 51 -33.27 13.26 5.09
C CYS A 51 -33.72 13.24 6.55
N LEU A 52 -33.71 12.06 7.19
CA LEU A 52 -33.89 11.92 8.63
C LEU A 52 -32.52 11.99 9.31
N ARG A 53 -32.25 13.11 9.99
CA ARG A 53 -31.16 13.25 10.96
C ARG A 53 -31.72 13.02 12.36
N LEU A 54 -31.29 11.93 13.01
CA LEU A 54 -31.49 11.74 14.45
C LEU A 54 -30.30 12.34 15.20
N LYS A 55 -30.58 13.36 16.00
CA LYS A 55 -29.66 14.02 16.92
C LYS A 55 -29.92 13.43 18.31
N GLY A 56 -28.97 12.64 18.83
CA GLY A 56 -29.04 12.10 20.18
C GLY A 56 -28.19 12.94 21.13
N ASP A 57 -28.83 13.69 22.01
CA ASP A 57 -28.18 14.37 23.13
C ASP A 57 -27.95 13.36 24.26
N TYR A 58 -26.68 13.02 24.53
CA TYR A 58 -26.32 12.25 25.73
C TYR A 58 -25.70 13.17 26.78
N LYS A 59 -26.44 13.34 27.87
CA LYS A 59 -26.07 14.11 29.06
C LYS A 59 -25.33 13.17 30.03
N ALA A 60 -24.00 13.23 30.06
CA ALA A 60 -23.22 12.48 31.04
C ALA A 60 -23.01 13.33 32.31
N ARG A 61 -23.57 12.86 33.43
CA ARG A 61 -23.31 13.37 34.79
C ARG A 61 -22.07 12.65 35.32
N ALA A 62 -20.97 13.37 35.58
CA ALA A 62 -19.82 12.85 36.31
C ALA A 62 -19.93 13.26 37.78
N THR A 63 -19.93 12.29 38.68
CA THR A 63 -19.87 12.49 40.14
C THR A 63 -18.42 12.36 40.57
N LEU A 64 -17.86 13.44 41.14
CA LEU A 64 -16.59 13.44 41.87
C LEU A 64 -16.76 12.67 43.18
N VAL A 65 -15.86 11.72 43.45
CA VAL A 65 -15.65 11.20 44.81
C VAL A 65 -14.21 11.49 45.20
N SER A 66 -14.11 12.21 46.30
CA SER A 66 -12.91 12.72 46.96
C SER A 66 -12.01 11.61 47.47
N GLY A 67 -10.70 11.85 47.41
CA GLY A 67 -9.71 11.10 48.16
C GLY A 67 -9.60 11.57 49.61
N GLU A 68 -9.20 10.63 50.46
CA GLU A 68 -8.55 10.72 51.78
C GLU A 68 -8.14 9.25 52.06
N GLY A 69 -6.98 8.86 52.57
CA GLY A 69 -5.80 9.49 53.15
C GLY A 69 -4.97 8.32 53.73
N GLY A 70 -3.64 8.44 53.82
CA GLY A 70 -2.81 7.36 54.39
C GLY A 70 -1.31 7.60 54.31
N LEU A 71 -0.80 8.33 55.30
CA LEU A 71 0.57 8.74 55.59
C LEU A 71 1.61 7.60 55.70
N LEU A 72 2.86 7.95 55.30
CA LEU A 72 4.20 7.62 55.86
C LEU A 72 4.65 6.14 55.92
N SER A 73 5.85 5.76 55.46
CA SER A 73 7.14 6.29 55.93
C SER A 73 8.30 5.72 55.08
N TYR A 74 9.34 6.53 54.90
CA TYR A 74 10.70 6.11 54.51
C TYR A 74 11.46 5.55 55.73
N PRO A 75 12.56 4.80 55.53
CA PRO A 75 13.86 5.48 55.55
C PRO A 75 14.84 5.04 54.45
N GLU A 76 15.81 5.92 54.29
CA GLU A 76 17.03 5.91 53.47
C GLU A 76 17.96 4.71 53.72
N GLY A 77 18.92 4.49 52.81
CA GLY A 77 20.16 3.80 53.16
C GLY A 77 20.94 3.15 52.01
N ASN A 78 21.71 3.99 51.31
CA ASN A 78 22.92 3.77 50.50
C ASN A 78 23.49 2.36 50.20
N ALA A 79 23.95 2.29 48.94
CA ALA A 79 25.10 1.59 48.38
C ALA A 79 26.23 1.19 49.36
N ASP A 80 26.86 0.01 49.16
CA ASP A 80 28.10 -0.08 48.37
C ASP A 80 28.55 -1.55 48.16
N VAL A 81 29.42 -1.67 47.16
CA VAL A 81 30.23 -2.74 46.56
C VAL A 81 30.81 -3.83 47.50
N GLY A 82 30.97 -5.04 46.95
CA GLY A 82 31.89 -6.06 47.49
C GLY A 82 31.95 -7.35 46.69
N GLN A 83 32.98 -7.49 45.86
CA GLN A 83 33.34 -8.66 45.05
C GLN A 83 33.86 -9.87 45.86
N SER A 84 33.91 -11.02 45.16
CA SER A 84 34.80 -12.19 45.35
C SER A 84 34.26 -13.28 46.30
N SER A 85 34.50 -14.58 46.13
CA SER A 85 35.06 -15.43 45.07
C SER A 85 35.01 -16.90 45.57
N LEU A 86 35.27 -17.86 44.67
CA LEU A 86 35.72 -19.26 44.90
C LEU A 86 34.65 -20.28 45.35
N ILE A 87 34.24 -21.21 44.46
CA ILE A 87 34.77 -22.58 44.20
C ILE A 87 34.60 -23.53 45.39
N ASP A 88 33.72 -24.53 45.27
CA ASP A 88 34.11 -25.93 45.46
C ASP A 88 33.12 -26.95 44.84
N ARG A 89 33.70 -28.06 44.36
CA ARG A 89 33.06 -29.19 43.67
C ARG A 89 32.73 -30.35 44.64
N GLU A 90 31.98 -31.32 44.08
CA GLU A 90 31.91 -32.77 44.39
C GLU A 90 30.68 -33.24 45.19
N ARG A 91 29.74 -33.96 44.53
CA ARG A 91 29.61 -35.45 44.36
C ARG A 91 29.15 -36.12 45.68
N GLU A 92 28.30 -37.15 45.76
CA GLU A 92 27.66 -38.12 44.88
C GLU A 92 26.71 -38.93 45.80
N LYS A 93 25.67 -39.61 45.27
CA LYS A 93 25.22 -40.96 45.73
C LYS A 93 24.05 -41.47 44.89
N GLY A 94 24.30 -42.55 44.16
CA GLY A 94 23.29 -43.38 43.51
C GLY A 94 22.79 -44.51 44.42
N VAL A 95 21.71 -45.16 43.98
CA VAL A 95 21.32 -46.52 44.36
C VAL A 95 20.66 -47.17 43.14
N GLU A 96 21.11 -48.37 42.81
CA GLU A 96 20.63 -49.28 41.78
C GLU A 96 20.07 -50.54 42.45
N MET A 97 18.95 -51.09 41.95
CA MET A 97 18.64 -52.54 41.99
C MET A 97 17.40 -52.90 41.15
N GLN A 98 17.52 -53.98 40.37
CA GLN A 98 16.51 -54.84 39.71
C GLN A 98 16.98 -56.31 39.96
N PRO A 99 16.30 -57.45 39.61
CA PRO A 99 15.20 -57.65 38.61
C PRO A 99 14.14 -58.75 38.94
N ASP A 100 13.39 -59.16 37.90
CA ASP A 100 12.61 -60.41 37.62
C ASP A 100 11.11 -60.42 37.98
N ALA A 101 10.13 -60.97 37.23
CA ALA A 101 9.90 -61.52 35.87
C ALA A 101 8.33 -61.63 35.73
N VAL A 102 7.61 -61.63 34.59
CA VAL A 102 7.36 -62.67 33.55
C VAL A 102 6.34 -62.10 32.53
N ALA A 103 6.41 -62.59 31.29
CA ALA A 103 5.82 -62.13 30.01
C ALA A 103 4.30 -62.33 29.73
N PHE A 104 3.82 -61.66 28.66
CA PHE A 104 2.92 -62.07 27.54
C PHE A 104 2.32 -60.78 26.90
N GLY A 105 2.27 -60.47 25.60
CA GLY A 105 2.70 -61.06 24.33
C GLY A 105 2.32 -60.12 23.15
N THR A 106 3.04 -60.26 22.04
CA THR A 106 2.65 -60.06 20.62
C THR A 106 2.22 -58.68 20.08
N LEU A 107 3.06 -58.05 19.24
CA LEU A 107 3.00 -58.08 17.76
C LEU A 107 3.89 -56.96 17.20
N ALA A 108 4.78 -57.33 16.27
CA ALA A 108 5.68 -56.42 15.58
C ALA A 108 4.97 -55.67 14.45
N THR A 109 5.29 -54.39 14.30
CA THR A 109 5.25 -53.68 13.03
C THR A 109 6.40 -52.68 13.00
N ASP A 110 7.33 -52.91 12.08
CA ASP A 110 8.43 -52.01 11.77
C ASP A 110 7.89 -50.63 11.39
N VAL A 111 8.30 -49.60 12.13
CA VAL A 111 8.20 -48.21 11.70
C VAL A 111 9.62 -47.69 11.61
N ALA A 112 10.08 -47.55 10.37
CA ALA A 112 11.32 -46.91 10.02
C ALA A 112 11.38 -45.51 10.68
N SER A 113 12.49 -45.23 11.34
CA SER A 113 12.86 -43.90 11.81
C SER A 113 13.17 -43.01 10.60
N THR A 114 12.15 -42.36 10.04
CA THR A 114 12.37 -41.16 9.23
C THR A 114 12.57 -40.02 10.22
N SER A 115 13.83 -39.65 10.43
CA SER A 115 14.20 -38.35 10.94
C SER A 115 13.68 -37.30 9.97
N ASP A 116 12.44 -36.86 10.18
CA ASP A 116 11.94 -35.62 9.60
C ASP A 116 12.59 -34.47 10.38
N ASP A 117 13.87 -34.26 10.10
CA ASP A 117 14.51 -32.96 10.24
C ASP A 117 13.81 -32.03 9.24
N VAL A 118 12.64 -31.52 9.63
CA VAL A 118 12.07 -30.32 9.03
C VAL A 118 13.00 -29.19 9.47
N PHE A 119 14.11 -29.04 8.74
CA PHE A 119 14.80 -27.76 8.65
C PHE A 119 13.78 -26.77 8.11
N VAL A 120 13.06 -26.12 9.02
CA VAL A 120 12.36 -24.87 8.71
C VAL A 120 13.47 -23.93 8.25
N ASN A 121 13.59 -23.76 6.94
CA ASN A 121 14.49 -22.78 6.35
C ASN A 121 14.11 -21.44 6.98
N LYS A 122 15.01 -20.88 7.79
CA LYS A 122 14.82 -19.57 8.43
C LYS A 122 14.58 -18.45 7.42
N ASP A 123 14.84 -18.74 6.14
CA ASP A 123 14.75 -17.85 5.00
C ASP A 123 13.34 -17.80 4.37
N GLU A 124 12.45 -18.77 4.65
CA GLU A 124 11.06 -18.77 4.09
C GLU A 124 10.13 -17.71 4.70
N LEU A 125 10.59 -17.00 5.73
CA LEU A 125 9.83 -15.95 6.41
C LEU A 125 10.53 -14.57 6.37
N ASP A 126 11.61 -14.42 5.59
CA ASP A 126 12.13 -13.07 5.37
C ASP A 126 11.23 -12.33 4.37
N LEU A 127 10.33 -11.52 4.92
CA LEU A 127 9.49 -10.59 4.17
C LEU A 127 10.30 -9.60 3.31
N ASP A 128 11.62 -9.51 3.44
CA ASP A 128 12.46 -8.69 2.57
C ASP A 128 13.00 -9.41 1.34
N TYR A 129 12.86 -10.75 1.27
CA TYR A 129 13.27 -11.49 0.09
C TYR A 129 12.38 -11.10 -1.10
N PRO A 130 12.94 -10.73 -2.26
CA PRO A 130 12.14 -10.36 -3.42
C PRO A 130 11.36 -11.57 -3.95
N THR A 131 10.19 -11.32 -4.53
CA THR A 131 9.46 -12.36 -5.24
C THR A 131 10.33 -12.89 -6.39
N GLU A 132 10.23 -14.20 -6.70
CA GLU A 132 11.08 -14.83 -7.72
C GLU A 132 10.99 -14.12 -9.07
N GLY A 133 12.15 -13.76 -9.63
CA GLY A 133 12.26 -13.01 -10.88
C GLY A 133 12.10 -11.49 -10.74
N PHE A 134 12.07 -10.97 -9.52
CA PHE A 134 12.15 -9.54 -9.22
C PHE A 134 13.45 -9.20 -8.48
N SER A 135 13.84 -7.93 -8.59
CA SER A 135 14.94 -7.34 -7.83
C SER A 135 14.49 -6.99 -6.42
N SER A 136 15.45 -6.84 -5.50
CA SER A 136 15.12 -6.40 -4.14
C SER A 136 14.72 -4.93 -4.11
N ILE A 137 13.81 -4.56 -3.20
CA ILE A 137 13.42 -3.16 -3.01
C ILE A 137 14.60 -2.26 -2.64
N PRO A 138 15.56 -2.66 -1.76
CA PRO A 138 16.78 -1.89 -1.52
C PRO A 138 17.60 -1.57 -2.77
N GLU A 139 17.75 -2.51 -3.71
CA GLU A 139 18.48 -2.26 -4.96
C GLU A 139 17.75 -1.25 -5.85
N ALA A 140 16.43 -1.37 -5.97
CA ALA A 140 15.63 -0.40 -6.71
C ALA A 140 15.71 1.01 -6.10
N ILE A 141 15.66 1.11 -4.76
CA ILE A 141 15.83 2.39 -4.05
C ILE A 141 17.21 3.00 -4.36
N GLU A 142 18.27 2.21 -4.40
CA GLU A 142 19.60 2.69 -4.75
C GLU A 142 19.66 3.18 -6.20
N ASP A 143 19.08 2.45 -7.15
CA ASP A 143 19.05 2.89 -8.54
C ASP A 143 18.27 4.20 -8.72
N ILE A 144 17.13 4.38 -8.03
CA ILE A 144 16.39 5.64 -8.01
C ILE A 144 17.24 6.77 -7.40
N ARG A 145 17.96 6.50 -6.31
CA ARG A 145 18.87 7.47 -5.66
C ARG A 145 19.97 7.95 -6.61
N GLN A 146 20.45 7.07 -7.48
CA GLN A 146 21.45 7.38 -8.50
C GLN A 146 20.86 7.99 -9.78
N GLY A 147 19.56 8.28 -9.82
CA GLY A 147 18.89 8.88 -10.98
C GLY A 147 18.63 7.90 -12.14
N LYS A 148 18.68 6.59 -11.87
CA LYS A 148 18.34 5.57 -12.86
C LYS A 148 16.84 5.29 -12.87
N LEU A 149 16.38 4.69 -13.97
CA LEU A 149 15.03 4.17 -14.11
C LEU A 149 14.91 2.81 -13.42
N VAL A 150 13.73 2.53 -12.88
CA VAL A 150 13.31 1.22 -12.37
C VAL A 150 11.98 0.87 -13.02
N ILE A 151 11.79 -0.41 -13.34
CA ILE A 151 10.51 -0.92 -13.81
C ILE A 151 9.70 -1.37 -12.59
N VAL A 152 8.50 -0.85 -12.45
CA VAL A 152 7.58 -1.27 -11.38
C VAL A 152 6.36 -1.90 -12.02
N VAL A 153 6.00 -3.10 -11.56
CA VAL A 153 4.81 -3.81 -12.02
C VAL A 153 3.76 -3.89 -10.91
N ASP A 154 2.51 -3.80 -11.31
CA ASP A 154 1.38 -4.04 -10.43
C ASP A 154 0.90 -5.49 -10.49
N ASP A 155 -0.20 -5.79 -9.80
CA ASP A 155 -0.78 -7.12 -9.74
C ASP A 155 -1.48 -7.49 -11.05
N GLU A 156 -1.50 -8.79 -11.39
CA GLU A 156 -2.17 -9.30 -12.60
C GLU A 156 -3.67 -8.98 -12.62
N ASP A 157 -4.31 -8.88 -11.46
CA ASP A 157 -5.73 -8.57 -11.32
C ASP A 157 -6.03 -7.05 -11.38
N ARG A 158 -5.01 -6.19 -11.48
CA ARG A 158 -5.16 -4.73 -11.50
C ARG A 158 -5.04 -4.16 -12.93
N GLU A 159 -3.89 -3.64 -13.32
CA GLU A 159 -3.57 -3.19 -14.70
C GLU A 159 -2.78 -4.28 -15.45
N ASN A 160 -1.99 -5.08 -14.72
CA ASN A 160 -1.07 -6.09 -15.23
C ASN A 160 0.00 -5.47 -16.16
N GLU A 161 0.48 -4.27 -15.81
CA GLU A 161 1.36 -3.44 -16.64
C GLU A 161 2.65 -3.10 -15.89
N GLY A 162 3.59 -2.49 -16.59
CA GLY A 162 4.86 -2.06 -16.01
C GLY A 162 5.20 -0.64 -16.41
N ASP A 163 5.61 0.15 -15.42
CA ASP A 163 5.97 1.56 -15.61
C ASP A 163 7.46 1.78 -15.46
N LEU A 164 8.01 2.62 -16.34
CA LEU A 164 9.33 3.23 -16.14
C LEU A 164 9.22 4.34 -15.10
N ILE A 165 9.89 4.18 -13.96
CA ILE A 165 9.84 5.11 -12.83
C ILE A 165 11.22 5.68 -12.52
N MET A 166 11.29 6.99 -12.28
CA MET A 166 12.47 7.65 -11.70
C MET A 166 12.08 8.86 -10.83
N ALA A 167 13.00 9.29 -9.96
CA ALA A 167 12.83 10.56 -9.25
C ALA A 167 12.88 11.74 -10.23
N ALA A 168 11.90 12.63 -10.14
CA ALA A 168 11.72 13.74 -11.09
C ALA A 168 12.87 14.75 -11.04
N SER A 169 13.45 14.98 -9.87
CA SER A 169 14.57 15.90 -9.67
C SER A 169 15.87 15.49 -10.37
N LEU A 170 15.98 14.23 -10.81
CA LEU A 170 17.16 13.68 -11.48
C LEU A 170 16.95 13.41 -12.97
N VAL A 171 15.82 13.85 -13.53
CA VAL A 171 15.52 13.64 -14.95
C VAL A 171 16.52 14.37 -15.83
N THR A 172 16.87 13.74 -16.94
CA THR A 172 17.70 14.31 -17.98
C THR A 172 16.98 14.23 -19.31
N THR A 173 17.40 15.03 -20.29
CA THR A 173 16.91 14.92 -21.68
C THR A 173 17.08 13.50 -22.23
N ALA A 174 18.18 12.82 -21.87
CA ALA A 174 18.46 11.46 -22.33
C ALA A 174 17.50 10.43 -21.72
N THR A 175 17.24 10.51 -20.41
CA THR A 175 16.27 9.61 -19.75
C THR A 175 14.85 9.89 -20.21
N MET A 176 14.48 11.16 -20.45
CA MET A 176 13.18 11.50 -21.04
C MET A 176 13.05 10.94 -22.46
N ALA A 177 14.09 11.07 -23.30
CA ALA A 177 14.07 10.47 -24.64
C ALA A 177 13.92 8.94 -24.60
N PHE A 178 14.55 8.28 -23.62
CA PHE A 178 14.39 6.86 -23.38
C PHE A 178 12.94 6.49 -23.00
N ILE A 179 12.35 7.21 -22.03
CA ILE A 179 10.95 7.02 -21.63
C ILE A 179 10.01 7.15 -22.83
N VAL A 180 10.21 8.18 -23.65
CA VAL A 180 9.35 8.45 -24.81
C VAL A 180 9.49 7.39 -25.90
N LYS A 181 10.69 6.82 -26.05
CA LYS A 181 10.95 5.77 -27.03
C LYS A 181 10.30 4.44 -26.65
N HIS A 182 10.21 4.13 -25.37
CA HIS A 182 9.80 2.80 -24.86
C HIS A 182 8.45 2.78 -24.14
N GLY A 183 7.90 3.95 -23.79
CA GLY A 183 6.61 4.09 -23.14
C GLY A 183 5.50 4.53 -24.07
N THR A 184 4.30 4.68 -23.51
CA THR A 184 3.09 5.17 -24.21
C THR A 184 3.24 6.60 -24.75
N GLY A 185 4.21 7.35 -24.20
CA GLY A 185 4.38 8.78 -24.46
C GLY A 185 3.52 9.67 -23.58
N ILE A 186 2.58 9.10 -22.80
CA ILE A 186 1.82 9.79 -21.76
C ILE A 186 2.69 9.87 -20.51
N VAL A 187 3.58 10.86 -20.49
CA VAL A 187 4.53 11.03 -19.40
C VAL A 187 3.85 11.72 -18.23
N CYS A 188 3.75 11.01 -17.12
CA CYS A 188 3.11 11.50 -15.91
C CYS A 188 4.14 11.89 -14.84
N VAL A 189 3.76 12.84 -13.98
CA VAL A 189 4.55 13.25 -12.81
C VAL A 189 3.70 13.11 -11.56
N SER A 190 3.97 12.10 -10.74
CA SER A 190 3.29 11.93 -9.46
C SER A 190 3.91 12.85 -8.41
N MET A 191 3.06 13.59 -7.69
CA MET A 191 3.49 14.49 -6.62
C MET A 191 2.41 14.66 -5.55
N LYS A 192 2.81 15.18 -4.39
CA LYS A 192 1.90 15.38 -3.27
C LYS A 192 0.83 16.43 -3.54
N GLY A 193 -0.28 16.30 -2.82
CA GLY A 193 -1.38 17.28 -2.86
C GLY A 193 -0.92 18.70 -2.52
N GLU A 194 -0.02 18.85 -1.54
CA GLU A 194 0.51 20.15 -1.12
C GLU A 194 1.30 20.86 -2.24
N ASP A 195 2.04 20.12 -3.06
CA ASP A 195 2.76 20.68 -4.20
C ASP A 195 1.81 21.06 -5.33
N LEU A 196 0.79 20.24 -5.60
CA LEU A 196 -0.25 20.58 -6.58
C LEU A 196 -1.05 21.82 -6.17
N GLU A 197 -1.35 21.97 -4.88
CA GLU A 197 -2.03 23.14 -4.33
C GLU A 197 -1.14 24.38 -4.45
N ARG A 198 0.14 24.29 -4.09
CA ARG A 198 1.13 25.38 -4.26
C ARG A 198 1.26 25.83 -5.71
N LEU A 199 1.21 24.90 -6.66
CA LEU A 199 1.35 25.17 -8.10
C LEU A 199 0.01 25.47 -8.80
N GLU A 200 -1.10 25.52 -8.06
CA GLU A 200 -2.45 25.70 -8.61
C GLU A 200 -2.76 24.75 -9.77
N LEU A 201 -2.54 23.45 -9.53
CA LEU A 201 -2.79 22.37 -10.48
C LEU A 201 -4.03 21.56 -10.06
N PRO A 202 -5.26 22.05 -10.36
CA PRO A 202 -6.48 21.33 -10.02
C PRO A 202 -6.60 20.02 -10.81
N LEU A 203 -7.39 19.09 -10.28
CA LEU A 203 -7.78 17.88 -11.00
C LEU A 203 -8.45 18.24 -12.33
N MET A 204 -8.15 17.49 -13.39
CA MET A 204 -8.75 17.71 -14.72
C MET A 204 -10.25 17.40 -14.71
N VAL A 205 -10.65 16.38 -13.94
CA VAL A 205 -12.04 15.97 -13.72
C VAL A 205 -12.29 15.91 -12.22
N ALA A 206 -13.44 16.43 -11.76
CA ALA A 206 -13.81 16.38 -10.35
C ALA A 206 -13.90 14.92 -9.88
N THR A 207 -13.45 14.64 -8.65
CA THR A 207 -13.35 13.25 -8.14
C THR A 207 -14.66 12.45 -8.22
N LYS A 208 -15.82 13.11 -8.07
CA LYS A 208 -17.14 12.46 -8.14
C LYS A 208 -17.56 12.09 -9.56
N GLU A 209 -16.90 12.63 -10.56
CA GLU A 209 -17.19 12.51 -11.99
C GLU A 209 -16.08 11.74 -12.72
N ASN A 210 -15.07 11.26 -11.98
CA ASN A 210 -13.99 10.47 -12.56
C ASN A 210 -14.44 9.00 -12.70
N ASP A 211 -14.99 8.68 -13.88
CA ASP A 211 -15.48 7.36 -14.25
C ASP A 211 -14.37 6.40 -14.75
N GLU A 212 -13.09 6.80 -14.68
CA GLU A 212 -11.96 5.92 -14.99
C GLU A 212 -11.91 4.73 -14.01
N LYS A 213 -11.61 3.53 -14.53
CA LYS A 213 -11.65 2.24 -13.81
C LYS A 213 -10.93 2.28 -12.45
N LEU A 214 -9.80 2.96 -12.36
CA LEU A 214 -8.95 3.04 -11.17
C LEU A 214 -8.93 4.42 -10.51
N CYS A 215 -9.80 5.32 -10.98
CA CYS A 215 -9.94 6.72 -10.59
C CYS A 215 -8.57 7.41 -10.43
N THR A 216 -7.69 7.27 -11.43
CA THR A 216 -6.38 7.90 -11.45
C THR A 216 -6.53 9.42 -11.46
N ALA A 217 -5.81 10.09 -10.55
CA ALA A 217 -6.06 11.48 -10.18
C ALA A 217 -5.26 12.47 -11.05
N PHE A 218 -5.60 12.51 -12.35
CA PHE A 218 -5.00 13.47 -13.29
C PHE A 218 -5.35 14.92 -12.94
N THR A 219 -4.35 15.77 -13.04
CA THR A 219 -4.50 17.24 -13.04
C THR A 219 -4.51 17.80 -14.45
N VAL A 220 -4.76 19.10 -14.57
CA VAL A 220 -4.53 19.81 -15.84
C VAL A 220 -3.09 19.61 -16.32
N SER A 221 -2.92 19.31 -17.61
CA SER A 221 -1.57 19.13 -18.17
C SER A 221 -0.82 20.46 -18.22
N VAL A 222 0.51 20.39 -18.17
CA VAL A 222 1.38 21.57 -18.07
C VAL A 222 2.62 21.47 -18.94
N ASP A 223 3.15 22.64 -19.30
CA ASP A 223 4.51 22.84 -19.79
C ASP A 223 5.19 23.94 -18.98
N ALA A 224 6.49 23.83 -18.75
CA ALA A 224 7.29 24.95 -18.27
C ALA A 224 7.22 26.09 -19.29
N LYS A 225 7.05 27.31 -18.79
CA LYS A 225 6.94 28.53 -19.59
C LYS A 225 8.29 29.04 -20.08
N HIS A 226 9.37 28.67 -19.38
CA HIS A 226 10.73 29.10 -19.65
C HIS A 226 11.63 27.90 -19.92
N GLY A 227 12.65 28.09 -20.78
CA GLY A 227 13.57 27.02 -21.15
C GLY A 227 12.97 25.94 -22.05
N THR A 228 11.81 26.22 -22.67
CA THR A 228 11.08 25.32 -23.57
C THR A 228 10.73 26.03 -24.88
N THR A 229 10.28 25.26 -25.87
CA THR A 229 9.81 25.75 -27.16
C THR A 229 8.35 25.38 -27.39
N THR A 230 8.09 24.19 -27.95
CA THR A 230 6.75 23.66 -28.18
C THR A 230 6.25 22.79 -27.03
N GLY A 231 7.12 22.39 -26.10
CA GLY A 231 6.76 21.58 -24.94
C GLY A 231 6.90 20.07 -25.15
N VAL A 232 6.86 19.57 -26.39
CA VAL A 232 6.77 18.12 -26.67
C VAL A 232 8.12 17.39 -26.74
N SER A 233 9.21 18.13 -26.99
CA SER A 233 10.54 17.53 -27.14
C SER A 233 10.99 16.86 -25.84
N ALA A 234 11.92 15.90 -25.92
CA ALA A 234 12.46 15.26 -24.70
C ALA A 234 13.13 16.29 -23.78
N HIS A 235 13.78 17.30 -24.36
CA HIS A 235 14.37 18.41 -23.62
C HIS A 235 13.30 19.24 -22.91
N ASP A 236 12.27 19.67 -23.65
CA ASP A 236 11.22 20.53 -23.09
C ASP A 236 10.44 19.82 -21.99
N ARG A 237 10.12 18.54 -22.19
CA ARG A 237 9.48 17.71 -21.17
C ARG A 237 10.36 17.52 -19.94
N ALA A 238 11.65 17.25 -20.10
CA ALA A 238 12.57 17.17 -18.97
C ALA A 238 12.63 18.50 -18.19
N THR A 239 12.68 19.64 -18.89
CA THR A 239 12.61 20.98 -18.28
C THR A 239 11.33 21.19 -17.49
N THR A 240 10.17 20.81 -18.06
CA THR A 240 8.88 20.88 -17.35
C THR A 240 8.87 20.02 -16.10
N VAL A 241 9.41 18.81 -16.15
CA VAL A 241 9.47 17.92 -14.99
C VAL A 241 10.39 18.47 -13.90
N LEU A 242 11.57 19.01 -14.27
CA LEU A 242 12.47 19.64 -13.31
C LEU A 242 11.82 20.85 -12.63
N ALA A 243 11.04 21.64 -13.38
CA ALA A 243 10.26 22.74 -12.82
C ALA A 243 9.18 22.24 -11.85
N LEU A 244 8.45 21.16 -12.18
CA LEU A 244 7.48 20.55 -11.27
C LEU A 244 8.12 20.02 -9.97
N ALA A 245 9.33 19.46 -10.07
CA ALA A 245 10.09 18.96 -8.93
C ALA A 245 10.70 20.08 -8.06
N SER A 246 10.77 21.31 -8.56
CA SER A 246 11.38 22.43 -7.85
C SER A 246 10.44 22.99 -6.76
N LYS A 247 11.00 23.18 -5.57
CA LYS A 247 10.31 23.85 -4.44
C LYS A 247 10.16 25.35 -4.65
N ASP A 248 11.00 25.94 -5.51
CA ASP A 248 11.00 27.37 -5.80
C ASP A 248 10.01 27.75 -6.91
N SER A 249 9.51 26.76 -7.65
CA SER A 249 8.57 27.00 -8.74
C SER A 249 7.21 27.49 -8.25
N LYS A 250 6.58 28.31 -9.08
CA LYS A 250 5.31 28.98 -8.80
C LYS A 250 4.28 28.71 -9.90
N PRO A 251 2.98 28.94 -9.66
CA PRO A 251 1.93 28.73 -10.66
C PRO A 251 2.20 29.42 -12.00
N GLU A 252 2.79 30.61 -12.00
CA GLU A 252 3.11 31.42 -13.17
C GLU A 252 4.25 30.87 -14.06
N ASP A 253 5.03 29.92 -13.56
CA ASP A 253 6.11 29.26 -14.29
C ASP A 253 5.59 28.21 -15.29
N PHE A 254 4.28 27.93 -15.28
CA PHE A 254 3.66 26.87 -16.09
C PHE A 254 2.58 27.42 -17.02
N ASN A 255 2.61 26.95 -18.27
CA ASN A 255 1.50 27.05 -19.20
C ASN A 255 0.50 25.91 -18.95
N ARG A 256 -0.79 26.19 -19.16
CA ARG A 256 -1.91 25.25 -19.05
C ARG A 256 -2.82 25.43 -20.28
N PRO A 257 -3.09 24.41 -21.11
CA PRO A 257 -2.57 23.04 -21.04
C PRO A 257 -1.08 22.94 -21.43
N GLY A 258 -0.53 21.73 -21.35
CA GLY A 258 0.79 21.35 -21.89
C GLY A 258 0.92 19.85 -22.10
N HIS A 259 2.14 19.32 -22.05
CA HIS A 259 2.46 17.95 -22.50
C HIS A 259 2.97 17.01 -21.39
N ILE A 260 3.08 17.49 -20.16
CA ILE A 260 3.30 16.67 -18.96
C ILE A 260 1.99 16.57 -18.17
N PHE A 261 1.71 15.39 -17.61
CA PHE A 261 0.47 15.10 -16.89
C PHE A 261 0.74 14.88 -15.39
N PRO A 262 0.60 15.91 -14.53
CA PRO A 262 0.79 15.71 -13.11
C PRO A 262 -0.35 14.87 -12.50
N LEU A 263 0.02 13.96 -11.60
CA LEU A 263 -0.88 13.06 -10.89
C LEU A 263 -0.84 13.37 -9.40
N LYS A 264 -2.03 13.37 -8.77
CA LYS A 264 -2.13 13.53 -7.32
C LYS A 264 -1.85 12.20 -6.60
N TYR A 265 -0.75 12.18 -5.86
CA TYR A 265 -0.42 11.14 -4.89
C TYR A 265 -1.46 11.07 -3.76
N ARG A 266 -1.81 9.85 -3.34
CA ARG A 266 -2.68 9.62 -2.17
C ARG A 266 -1.85 9.41 -0.91
N GLU A 267 -2.08 10.25 0.10
CA GLU A 267 -1.41 10.15 1.40
C GLU A 267 -1.55 8.76 2.03
N GLY A 268 -0.41 8.13 2.32
CA GLY A 268 -0.31 6.71 2.72
C GLY A 268 0.32 5.82 1.63
N GLY A 269 0.46 6.32 0.40
CA GLY A 269 1.21 5.67 -0.67
C GLY A 269 0.67 4.29 -1.03
N VAL A 270 1.57 3.36 -1.37
CA VAL A 270 1.19 2.01 -1.79
C VAL A 270 0.44 1.23 -0.72
N LEU A 271 0.55 1.63 0.55
CA LEU A 271 -0.18 1.03 1.66
C LEU A 271 -1.66 1.41 1.66
N LYS A 272 -2.03 2.51 0.99
CA LYS A 272 -3.42 2.98 0.84
C LYS A 272 -4.00 2.73 -0.54
N ARG A 273 -3.18 2.88 -1.58
CA ARG A 273 -3.52 2.55 -2.97
C ARG A 273 -2.32 1.91 -3.64
N ALA A 274 -2.44 0.63 -3.99
CA ALA A 274 -1.41 -0.13 -4.68
C ALA A 274 -1.32 0.23 -6.18
N GLY A 275 -0.94 1.46 -6.53
CA GLY A 275 -0.79 1.91 -7.91
C GLY A 275 0.57 2.54 -8.21
N HIS A 276 0.92 2.64 -9.50
CA HIS A 276 2.19 3.22 -9.97
C HIS A 276 2.38 4.68 -9.54
N THR A 277 1.29 5.45 -9.48
CA THR A 277 1.28 6.83 -8.94
C THR A 277 1.84 6.87 -7.52
N GLU A 278 1.39 5.97 -6.64
CA GLU A 278 1.87 5.91 -5.27
C GLU A 278 3.27 5.30 -5.17
N ALA A 279 3.54 4.23 -5.93
CA ALA A 279 4.83 3.55 -5.92
C ALA A 279 5.98 4.48 -6.35
N SER A 280 5.75 5.32 -7.36
CA SER A 280 6.75 6.27 -7.87
C SER A 280 7.22 7.26 -6.79
N VAL A 281 6.29 7.90 -6.09
CA VAL A 281 6.59 8.85 -5.00
C VAL A 281 7.20 8.14 -3.80
N ASP A 282 6.67 6.97 -3.43
CA ASP A 282 7.21 6.18 -2.31
C ASP A 282 8.68 5.80 -2.53
N LEU A 283 9.05 5.39 -3.74
CA LEU A 283 10.43 5.06 -4.10
C LEU A 283 11.33 6.30 -4.04
N ALA A 284 10.87 7.46 -4.52
CA ALA A 284 11.63 8.71 -4.43
C ALA A 284 11.89 9.10 -2.95
N VAL A 285 10.87 8.99 -2.10
CA VAL A 285 11.00 9.27 -0.65
C VAL A 285 11.94 8.27 0.02
N LEU A 286 11.81 6.97 -0.27
CA LEU A 286 12.70 5.93 0.27
C LEU A 286 14.15 6.09 -0.21
N ALA A 287 14.36 6.68 -1.40
CA ALA A 287 15.67 7.05 -1.91
C ALA A 287 16.28 8.26 -1.19
N GLY A 288 15.50 9.00 -0.40
CA GLY A 288 15.92 10.24 0.27
C GLY A 288 15.81 11.47 -0.64
N LEU A 289 14.98 11.40 -1.67
CA LEU A 289 14.74 12.48 -2.64
C LEU A 289 13.38 13.13 -2.38
N ASP A 290 13.14 14.27 -3.05
CA ASP A 290 11.85 14.95 -2.98
C ASP A 290 10.70 14.07 -3.51
N PRO A 291 9.48 14.20 -2.97
CA PRO A 291 8.34 13.31 -3.25
C PRO A 291 7.67 13.61 -4.60
N VAL A 292 8.48 13.70 -5.65
CA VAL A 292 8.05 13.96 -7.03
C VAL A 292 8.76 12.95 -7.94
N ALA A 293 7.98 12.21 -8.73
CA ALA A 293 8.51 11.13 -9.56
C ALA A 293 7.84 11.07 -10.93
N ILE A 294 8.60 10.64 -11.93
CA ILE A 294 8.10 10.38 -13.28
C ILE A 294 7.64 8.94 -13.36
N LEU A 295 6.55 8.71 -14.10
CA LEU A 295 6.10 7.39 -14.50
C LEU A 295 5.56 7.42 -15.94
N CYS A 296 5.74 6.32 -16.67
CA CYS A 296 5.16 6.10 -17.99
C CYS A 296 5.12 4.59 -18.26
N GLU A 297 3.96 4.11 -18.68
CA GLU A 297 3.71 2.69 -18.93
C GLU A 297 4.50 2.22 -20.17
N ILE A 298 5.04 1.01 -20.12
CA ILE A 298 5.88 0.42 -21.18
C ILE A 298 5.00 -0.25 -22.23
N VAL A 299 5.29 0.03 -23.50
CA VAL A 299 4.63 -0.61 -24.65
C VAL A 299 5.52 -1.70 -25.25
N ASP A 300 4.91 -2.74 -25.82
CA ASP A 300 5.58 -3.74 -26.66
C ASP A 300 5.71 -3.22 -28.11
N ASP A 301 6.57 -3.85 -28.90
CA ASP A 301 6.88 -3.43 -30.27
C ASP A 301 5.66 -3.55 -31.23
N ASP A 302 4.66 -4.34 -30.85
CA ASP A 302 3.39 -4.49 -31.59
C ASP A 302 2.35 -3.41 -31.23
N GLY A 303 2.69 -2.49 -30.32
CA GLY A 303 1.85 -1.40 -29.85
C GLY A 303 0.89 -1.79 -28.71
N SER A 304 0.90 -3.05 -28.25
CA SER A 304 0.18 -3.45 -27.04
C SER A 304 0.96 -3.09 -25.78
N MET A 305 0.33 -3.19 -24.61
CA MET A 305 1.01 -2.97 -23.33
C MET A 305 1.92 -4.15 -22.99
N ALA A 306 3.17 -3.86 -22.61
CA ALA A 306 4.13 -4.90 -22.27
C ALA A 306 3.74 -5.60 -20.96
N ARG A 307 3.57 -6.92 -21.03
CA ARG A 307 3.23 -7.78 -19.86
C ARG A 307 4.49 -8.37 -19.23
N LEU A 308 4.36 -8.93 -18.03
CA LEU A 308 5.49 -9.38 -17.20
C LEU A 308 6.60 -10.16 -17.93
N PRO A 309 6.31 -11.17 -18.79
CA PRO A 309 7.37 -11.89 -19.51
C PRO A 309 8.22 -10.99 -20.42
N LYS A 310 7.59 -10.03 -21.11
CA LYS A 310 8.25 -9.05 -21.97
C LYS A 310 8.98 -7.98 -21.15
N LEU A 311 8.37 -7.52 -20.07
CA LEU A 311 8.99 -6.58 -19.13
C LEU A 311 10.29 -7.15 -18.53
N ARG A 312 10.34 -8.45 -18.21
CA ARG A 312 11.57 -9.12 -17.74
C ARG A 312 12.67 -9.13 -18.80
N GLN A 313 12.32 -9.42 -20.05
CA GLN A 313 13.28 -9.37 -21.16
C GLN A 313 13.80 -7.94 -21.39
N PHE A 314 12.89 -6.96 -21.34
CA PHE A 314 13.23 -5.54 -21.46
C PHE A 314 14.14 -5.09 -20.32
N ALA A 315 13.82 -5.43 -19.08
CA ALA A 315 14.63 -5.15 -17.90
C ALA A 315 16.07 -5.68 -18.05
N GLN A 316 16.22 -6.93 -18.52
CA GLN A 316 17.52 -7.52 -18.77
C GLN A 316 18.28 -6.83 -19.91
N ARG A 317 17.60 -6.52 -21.02
CA ARG A 317 18.21 -5.88 -22.20
C ARG A 317 18.73 -4.48 -21.89
N GLU A 318 17.94 -3.70 -21.15
CA GLU A 318 18.26 -2.31 -20.81
C GLU A 318 19.02 -2.19 -19.46
N ASN A 319 19.31 -3.32 -18.81
CA ASN A 319 19.96 -3.41 -17.50
C ASN A 319 19.25 -2.55 -16.42
N LEU A 320 17.93 -2.68 -16.35
CA LEU A 320 17.07 -2.02 -15.37
C LEU A 320 16.59 -3.01 -14.32
N LYS A 321 16.48 -2.55 -13.08
CA LYS A 321 15.83 -3.32 -12.01
C LYS A 321 14.33 -3.37 -12.27
N ILE A 322 13.72 -4.51 -11.98
CA ILE A 322 12.27 -4.73 -12.03
C ILE A 322 11.79 -5.17 -10.65
N ILE A 323 10.78 -4.49 -10.12
CA ILE A 323 10.18 -4.80 -8.81
C ILE A 323 8.66 -4.86 -8.91
N SER A 324 8.01 -5.49 -7.93
CA SER A 324 6.55 -5.49 -7.82
C SER A 324 6.06 -4.51 -6.74
N ILE A 325 4.88 -3.92 -6.96
CA ILE A 325 4.21 -3.11 -5.92
C ILE A 325 3.93 -3.95 -4.67
N ALA A 326 3.63 -5.25 -4.82
CA ALA A 326 3.44 -6.17 -3.70
C ALA A 326 4.69 -6.27 -2.80
N ASP A 327 5.88 -6.39 -3.40
CA ASP A 327 7.14 -6.41 -2.66
C ASP A 327 7.41 -5.05 -2.00
N LEU A 328 7.09 -3.93 -2.66
CA LEU A 328 7.21 -2.60 -2.07
C LEU A 328 6.28 -2.42 -0.86
N ILE A 329 5.02 -2.89 -0.94
CA ILE A 329 4.09 -2.90 0.18
C ILE A 329 4.65 -3.72 1.35
N ARG A 330 5.17 -4.92 1.06
CA ARG A 330 5.77 -5.80 2.08
C ARG A 330 6.98 -5.14 2.75
N TYR A 331 7.85 -4.53 1.95
CA TYR A 331 9.02 -3.79 2.41
C TYR A 331 8.66 -2.62 3.34
N ARG A 332 7.65 -1.82 2.95
CA ARG A 332 7.16 -0.69 3.76
C ARG A 332 6.46 -1.15 5.03
N ARG A 333 5.62 -2.20 4.99
CA ARG A 333 4.93 -2.73 6.18
C ARG A 333 5.89 -3.16 7.30
N LYS A 334 7.08 -3.64 6.95
CA LYS A 334 8.11 -4.06 7.91
C LYS A 334 8.84 -2.88 8.56
N ARG A 335 8.88 -1.71 7.91
CA ARG A 335 9.76 -0.57 8.28
C ARG A 335 9.01 0.66 8.76
N ASP A 336 7.83 0.91 8.20
CA ASP A 336 7.04 2.09 8.52
C ASP A 336 6.30 1.86 9.83
N LYS A 337 6.24 2.91 10.67
CA LYS A 337 5.36 2.92 11.83
C LYS A 337 3.93 3.16 11.35
N LEU A 338 3.13 2.09 11.24
CA LEU A 338 1.77 2.18 10.69
C LEU A 338 0.68 2.39 11.74
N VAL A 339 1.00 2.18 13.01
CA VAL A 339 0.07 2.32 14.13
C VAL A 339 0.70 3.11 15.26
N GLU A 340 -0.14 3.82 16.00
CA GLU A 340 0.21 4.43 17.28
C GLU A 340 -0.67 3.87 18.39
N ARG A 341 -0.10 3.67 19.58
CA ARG A 341 -0.88 3.25 20.74
C ARG A 341 -1.63 4.46 21.30
N ALA A 342 -2.93 4.53 21.06
CA ALA A 342 -3.78 5.63 21.47
C ALA A 342 -4.15 5.58 22.97
N SER A 343 -4.42 4.39 23.51
CA SER A 343 -4.81 4.22 24.91
C SER A 343 -4.59 2.80 25.42
N ALA A 344 -4.70 2.61 26.73
CA ALA A 344 -4.67 1.30 27.38
C ALA A 344 -5.58 1.28 28.61
N ALA A 345 -6.30 0.17 28.81
CA ALA A 345 -7.18 0.00 29.96
C ALA A 345 -7.19 -1.46 30.47
N PRO A 346 -7.38 -1.69 31.78
CA PRO A 346 -7.71 -3.03 32.28
C PRO A 346 -9.11 -3.43 31.78
N LEU A 347 -9.26 -4.67 31.33
CA LEU A 347 -10.50 -5.23 30.83
C LEU A 347 -10.85 -6.51 31.61
N PRO A 348 -11.68 -6.42 32.65
CA PRO A 348 -12.14 -7.60 33.39
C PRO A 348 -13.17 -8.37 32.58
N LEU A 349 -12.87 -9.62 32.25
CA LEU A 349 -13.78 -10.51 31.51
C LEU A 349 -14.04 -11.79 32.32
N ALA A 350 -15.07 -12.54 31.94
CA ALA A 350 -15.37 -13.85 32.53
C ALA A 350 -14.18 -14.83 32.45
N TRP A 351 -13.30 -14.66 31.47
CA TRP A 351 -12.10 -15.47 31.25
C TRP A 351 -10.84 -14.95 31.97
N GLY A 352 -11.01 -13.99 32.88
CA GLY A 352 -9.97 -13.37 33.70
C GLY A 352 -9.60 -11.96 33.26
N ALA A 353 -8.56 -11.40 33.89
CA ALA A 353 -8.09 -10.05 33.61
C ALA A 353 -7.29 -9.99 32.30
N PHE A 354 -7.70 -9.09 31.42
CA PHE A 354 -6.95 -8.69 30.23
C PHE A 354 -6.53 -7.22 30.35
N ARG A 355 -5.54 -6.83 29.57
CA ARG A 355 -5.22 -5.43 29.28
C ARG A 355 -5.55 -5.17 27.82
N ALA A 356 -6.47 -4.25 27.58
CA ALA A 356 -6.82 -3.81 26.24
C ALA A 356 -5.91 -2.64 25.87
N TYR A 357 -5.27 -2.74 24.71
CA TYR A 357 -4.49 -1.67 24.09
C TYR A 357 -5.21 -1.22 22.83
N CYS A 358 -5.54 0.06 22.73
CA CYS A 358 -6.07 0.64 21.51
C CYS A 358 -4.91 1.15 20.65
N TYR A 359 -4.86 0.69 19.41
CA TYR A 359 -3.93 1.13 18.38
C TYR A 359 -4.69 1.85 17.27
N LYS A 360 -4.32 3.09 16.99
CA LYS A 360 -4.87 3.85 15.88
C LYS A 360 -3.98 3.68 14.67
N SER A 361 -4.58 3.31 13.54
CA SER A 361 -3.93 3.25 12.24
C SER A 361 -3.64 4.67 11.75
N LEU A 362 -2.40 4.92 11.33
CA LEU A 362 -1.99 6.20 10.76
C LEU A 362 -2.44 6.38 9.30
N LEU A 363 -2.96 5.32 8.66
CA LEU A 363 -3.35 5.33 7.24
C LEU A 363 -4.81 5.76 7.01
N ASP A 364 -5.70 5.29 7.88
CA ASP A 364 -7.16 5.46 7.78
C ASP A 364 -7.80 5.96 9.09
N GLY A 365 -7.02 6.07 10.16
CA GLY A 365 -7.51 6.50 11.47
C GLY A 365 -8.35 5.45 12.20
N MET A 366 -8.49 4.23 11.68
CA MET A 366 -9.23 3.16 12.34
C MET A 366 -8.53 2.74 13.65
N GLU A 367 -9.34 2.41 14.64
CA GLU A 367 -8.88 1.93 15.94
C GLU A 367 -8.99 0.40 16.02
N HIS A 368 -7.91 -0.25 16.42
CA HIS A 368 -7.80 -1.68 16.62
C HIS A 368 -7.48 -1.98 18.08
N ILE A 369 -8.09 -3.03 18.65
CA ILE A 369 -7.87 -3.41 20.04
C ILE A 369 -7.02 -4.68 20.10
N ALA A 370 -5.89 -4.62 20.81
CA ALA A 370 -5.13 -5.79 21.21
C ALA A 370 -5.46 -6.14 22.67
N MET A 371 -6.04 -7.32 22.89
CA MET A 371 -6.34 -7.84 24.22
C MET A 371 -5.22 -8.76 24.70
N VAL A 372 -4.48 -8.33 25.71
CA VAL A 372 -3.29 -9.03 26.20
C VAL A 372 -3.55 -9.60 27.59
N LYS A 373 -3.30 -10.90 27.75
CA LYS A 373 -3.29 -11.58 29.06
C LYS A 373 -1.88 -12.08 29.33
N VAL A 374 -1.21 -11.51 30.33
CA VAL A 374 0.13 -11.94 30.73
C VAL A 374 0.03 -13.28 31.44
N ARG A 375 0.85 -14.25 31.03
CA ARG A 375 1.03 -15.55 31.69
C ARG A 375 2.52 -15.81 31.89
N SER A 376 2.89 -16.60 32.89
CA SER A 376 4.27 -17.04 33.08
C SER A 376 4.66 -18.04 31.99
N GLY A 377 5.58 -17.68 31.10
CA GLY A 377 6.02 -18.49 29.96
C GLY A 377 6.65 -17.64 28.85
N ILE A 378 7.41 -18.26 27.95
CA ILE A 378 8.09 -17.58 26.82
C ILE A 378 7.21 -17.62 25.56
N GLU A 379 6.23 -18.53 25.49
CA GLU A 379 5.33 -18.69 24.35
C GLU A 379 4.15 -17.71 24.37
N VAL A 380 3.91 -17.07 23.23
CA VAL A 380 2.80 -16.13 23.02
C VAL A 380 1.78 -16.75 22.07
N PHE A 381 0.57 -17.01 22.56
CA PHE A 381 -0.55 -17.40 21.72
C PHE A 381 -1.23 -16.15 21.15
N MET A 382 -1.29 -16.06 19.82
CA MET A 382 -1.90 -14.94 19.11
C MET A 382 -3.10 -15.41 18.29
N HIS A 383 -4.18 -14.64 18.35
CA HIS A 383 -5.35 -14.79 17.48
C HIS A 383 -5.69 -13.43 16.87
N MET A 384 -5.72 -13.36 15.55
CA MET A 384 -6.20 -12.19 14.83
C MET A 384 -7.67 -12.40 14.49
N HIS A 385 -8.52 -11.50 14.98
CA HIS A 385 -9.96 -11.56 14.76
C HIS A 385 -10.41 -10.39 13.89
N PHE A 386 -11.09 -10.68 12.78
CA PHE A 386 -11.75 -9.66 11.96
C PHE A 386 -13.17 -9.46 12.45
N LEU A 387 -13.57 -8.21 12.65
CA LEU A 387 -14.92 -7.89 13.14
C LEU A 387 -15.96 -8.20 12.05
N PHE A 388 -16.85 -9.15 12.33
CA PHE A 388 -18.00 -9.45 11.48
C PHE A 388 -19.28 -8.99 12.17
N PHE A 389 -19.95 -7.99 11.58
CA PHE A 389 -21.31 -7.64 11.98
C PHE A 389 -22.31 -8.51 11.22
N PHE A 390 -22.79 -9.57 11.87
CA PHE A 390 -24.00 -10.24 11.40
C PHE A 390 -25.20 -9.34 11.73
N HIS A 391 -25.81 -8.76 10.69
CA HIS A 391 -27.15 -8.22 10.84
C HIS A 391 -28.09 -9.40 11.04
N ILE A 392 -28.48 -9.63 12.28
CA ILE A 392 -29.64 -10.46 12.58
C ILE A 392 -30.84 -9.62 12.14
N LEU A 393 -31.38 -9.92 10.95
CA LEU A 393 -32.62 -9.33 10.44
C LEU A 393 -33.83 -9.78 11.26
#